data_AF-A0A380H191-F1
#
_entry.id   AF-A0A380H191-F1
#
_cell.length_a   1.000
_cell.length_b   1.000
_cell.length_c   1.000
_cell.angle_alpha   90.00
_cell.angle_beta   90.00
_cell.angle_gamma   90.00
#
_symmetry.space_group_name_H-M   'P 1'
#
loop_
_entity.id
_entity.type
_entity.pdbx_description
1 polymer ?
#
loop_
_entity_poly.entity_id
_entity_poly.type
_entity_poly.pdbx_seq_one_letter_code
_entity_poly.pdbx_strand_id
1 'polypeptide(L)'
;MLLEKATSFIKTMYTELNYDKSIIEKRLSEIENEINLTGSYTHTYEELSYGAKMAWRNSNRCIGRLFWDSLNVKDARNIENVNDFIDTLHQHITEATNGDKIKPYITIFSPTHAPKIYNNQIIRYAGYEHADDPSEKEITRLAEHLGWQGKAKVLILMFYHLFIKCLRTL
;
A
#
# COMPACT_ATOMS: atom_id res chain seq x y z
N MET A 1 12.55 -18.22 -10.66
CA MET A 1 12.36 -17.25 -9.56
C MET A 1 10.92 -16.73 -9.40
N LEU A 2 10.25 -16.15 -10.41
CA LEU A 2 8.87 -15.62 -10.23
C LEU A 2 7.83 -16.73 -10.07
N LEU A 3 7.79 -17.70 -10.99
CA LEU A 3 6.85 -18.82 -10.96
C LEU A 3 6.96 -19.65 -9.68
N GLU A 4 8.18 -19.87 -9.17
CA GLU A 4 8.43 -20.58 -7.91
C GLU A 4 7.82 -19.84 -6.72
N LYS A 5 7.99 -18.52 -6.65
CA LYS A 5 7.39 -17.67 -5.60
C LYS A 5 5.88 -17.68 -5.68
N ALA A 6 5.32 -17.55 -6.88
CA ALA A 6 3.87 -17.62 -7.11
C ALA A 6 3.32 -19.00 -6.68
N THR A 7 4.01 -20.07 -7.07
CA THR A 7 3.64 -21.44 -6.71
C THR A 7 3.63 -21.65 -5.20
N SER A 8 4.68 -21.19 -4.52
CA SER A 8 4.76 -21.27 -3.06
C SER A 8 3.62 -20.50 -2.41
N PHE A 9 3.35 -19.27 -2.85
CA PHE A 9 2.29 -18.44 -2.30
C PHE A 9 0.90 -19.09 -2.46
N ILE A 10 0.54 -19.49 -3.69
CA ILE A 10 -0.76 -20.09 -3.99
C ILE A 10 -0.96 -21.39 -3.21
N LYS A 11 0.04 -22.28 -3.18
CA LYS A 11 -0.06 -23.52 -2.40
C LYS A 11 -0.29 -23.24 -0.93
N THR A 12 0.46 -22.32 -0.33
CA THR A 12 0.30 -21.96 1.09
C THR A 12 -1.10 -21.40 1.36
N MET A 13 -1.51 -20.35 0.65
CA MET A 13 -2.81 -19.71 0.85
C MET A 13 -3.96 -20.69 0.63
N TYR A 14 -3.99 -21.39 -0.50
CA TYR A 14 -5.13 -22.21 -0.87
C TYR A 14 -5.24 -23.44 0.03
N THR A 15 -4.13 -23.96 0.53
CA THR A 15 -4.14 -25.01 1.56
C THR A 15 -4.68 -24.47 2.89
N GLU A 16 -4.26 -23.29 3.34
CA GLU A 16 -4.78 -22.66 4.57
C GLU A 16 -6.28 -22.37 4.49
N LEU A 17 -6.81 -22.10 3.29
CA LEU A 17 -8.22 -21.88 3.01
C LEU A 17 -9.00 -23.17 2.67
N ASN A 18 -8.36 -24.34 2.73
CA ASN A 18 -8.96 -25.65 2.46
C ASN A 18 -9.56 -25.79 1.04
N TYR A 19 -8.92 -25.20 0.03
CA TYR A 19 -9.28 -25.43 -1.36
C TYR A 19 -8.88 -26.82 -1.84
N ASP A 20 -9.65 -27.37 -2.76
CA ASP A 20 -9.34 -28.64 -3.42
C ASP A 20 -8.07 -28.56 -4.26
N LYS A 21 -7.33 -29.67 -4.30
CA LYS A 21 -6.08 -29.79 -5.06
C LYS A 21 -6.27 -29.47 -6.55
N SER A 22 -7.41 -29.84 -7.12
CA SER A 22 -7.73 -29.55 -8.54
C SER A 22 -7.84 -28.05 -8.82
N ILE A 23 -8.35 -27.26 -7.86
CA ILE A 23 -8.45 -25.81 -7.98
C ILE A 23 -7.05 -25.18 -7.92
N ILE A 24 -6.21 -25.67 -7.01
CA ILE A 24 -4.81 -25.24 -6.88
C ILE A 24 -4.05 -25.50 -8.19
N GLU A 25 -4.11 -26.72 -8.71
CA GLU A 25 -3.42 -27.11 -9.95
C GLU A 25 -3.91 -26.27 -11.14
N LYS A 26 -5.21 -26.03 -11.24
CA LYS A 26 -5.78 -25.15 -12.27
C LYS A 26 -5.24 -23.72 -12.17
N ARG A 27 -5.27 -23.11 -10.98
CA ARG A 27 -4.79 -21.73 -10.78
C ARG A 27 -3.29 -21.60 -11.08
N LEU A 28 -2.49 -22.60 -10.70
CA LEU A 28 -1.06 -22.61 -11.02
C LEU A 28 -0.79 -22.63 -12.52
N SER A 29 -1.56 -23.42 -13.28
CA SER A 29 -1.45 -23.45 -14.74
C SER A 29 -1.84 -22.11 -15.38
N GLU A 30 -2.89 -21.45 -14.88
CA GLU A 30 -3.28 -20.10 -15.33
C GLU A 30 -2.15 -19.08 -15.10
N ILE A 31 -1.54 -19.09 -13.91
CA ILE A 31 -0.43 -18.20 -13.54
C ILE A 31 0.80 -18.47 -14.42
N GLU A 32 1.15 -19.74 -14.64
CA GLU A 32 2.28 -20.10 -15.50
C GLU A 32 2.08 -19.59 -16.92
N ASN A 33 0.87 -19.76 -17.47
CA ASN A 33 0.52 -19.25 -18.79
C ASN A 33 0.58 -17.71 -18.84
N GLU A 34 0.03 -17.00 -17.85
CA GLU A 34 0.07 -15.53 -17.80
C GLU A 34 1.50 -14.99 -17.71
N ILE A 35 2.36 -15.63 -16.91
CA ILE A 35 3.78 -15.28 -16.79
C ILE A 35 4.50 -15.48 -18.12
N ASN A 36 4.25 -16.61 -18.80
CA ASN A 36 4.87 -16.89 -20.09
C ASN A 36 4.46 -15.88 -21.17
N LEU A 37 3.23 -15.37 -21.12
CA LEU A 37 2.69 -14.41 -22.10
C LEU A 37 3.04 -12.95 -21.79
N THR A 38 3.05 -12.55 -20.52
CA THR A 38 3.12 -11.13 -20.12
C THR A 38 4.36 -10.78 -19.29
N GLY A 39 5.12 -11.79 -18.85
CA GLY A 39 6.26 -11.63 -17.93
C GLY A 39 5.87 -11.53 -16.45
N SER A 40 4.57 -11.47 -16.12
CA SER A 40 4.07 -11.42 -14.75
C SER A 40 2.70 -12.09 -14.62
N TYR A 41 2.06 -12.03 -13.45
CA TYR A 41 0.68 -12.48 -13.29
C TYR A 41 -0.10 -11.54 -12.38
N THR A 42 -1.43 -11.60 -12.49
CA THR A 42 -2.33 -10.75 -11.74
C THR A 42 -3.01 -11.54 -10.64
N HIS A 43 -2.85 -11.08 -9.39
CA HIS A 43 -3.59 -11.63 -8.27
C HIS A 43 -5.10 -11.37 -8.40
N THR A 44 -5.91 -12.36 -8.02
CA THR A 44 -7.33 -12.12 -7.71
C THR A 44 -7.46 -11.20 -6.50
N TYR A 45 -8.65 -10.63 -6.26
CA TYR A 45 -8.89 -9.85 -5.04
C TYR A 45 -8.68 -10.68 -3.76
N GLU A 46 -9.12 -11.95 -3.76
CA GLU A 46 -8.94 -12.85 -2.63
C GLU A 46 -7.46 -13.12 -2.35
N GLU A 47 -6.67 -13.36 -3.40
CA GLU A 47 -5.22 -13.53 -3.30
C GLU A 47 -4.53 -12.27 -2.78
N LEU A 48 -4.92 -11.10 -3.29
CA LEU A 48 -4.39 -9.81 -2.85
C LEU A 48 -4.70 -9.56 -1.37
N SER A 49 -5.95 -9.79 -0.97
CA SER A 49 -6.43 -9.57 0.40
C SER A 49 -5.77 -10.53 1.39
N TYR A 50 -5.77 -11.82 1.08
CA TYR A 50 -5.14 -12.82 1.92
C TYR A 50 -3.62 -12.66 1.97
N GLY A 51 -2.98 -12.36 0.84
CA GLY A 51 -1.54 -12.09 0.77
C GLY A 51 -1.13 -10.90 1.65
N ALA A 52 -1.92 -9.83 1.68
CA ALA A 52 -1.67 -8.68 2.56
C ALA A 52 -1.77 -9.06 4.05
N LYS A 53 -2.79 -9.85 4.40
CA LYS A 53 -2.98 -10.40 5.74
C LYS A 53 -1.80 -11.31 6.16
N MET A 54 -1.38 -12.21 5.28
CA MET A 54 -0.20 -13.07 5.48
C MET A 54 1.08 -12.25 5.66
N ALA A 55 1.27 -11.18 4.89
CA ALA A 55 2.42 -10.31 5.01
C ALA A 55 2.49 -9.66 6.40
N TRP A 56 1.35 -9.20 6.94
CA TRP A 56 1.29 -8.69 8.31
C TRP A 56 1.52 -9.81 9.34
N ARG A 57 0.89 -10.97 9.19
CA ARG A 57 1.11 -12.16 10.05
C ARG A 57 2.59 -12.54 10.17
N ASN A 58 3.32 -12.43 9.06
CA ASN A 58 4.73 -12.81 8.93
C ASN A 58 5.70 -11.64 9.18
N SER A 59 5.21 -10.47 9.60
CA SER A 59 6.06 -9.32 9.91
C SER A 59 6.72 -9.50 11.28
N ASN A 60 7.94 -10.06 11.30
CA ASN A 60 8.69 -10.41 12.52
C ASN A 60 8.92 -9.24 13.51
N ARG A 61 8.81 -7.99 13.04
CA ARG A 61 8.98 -6.78 13.86
C ARG A 61 7.66 -6.21 14.40
N CYS A 62 6.51 -6.82 14.09
CA CYS A 62 5.19 -6.35 14.52
C CYS A 62 4.67 -7.19 15.69
N ILE A 63 4.59 -6.57 16.87
CA ILE A 63 3.98 -7.21 18.06
C ILE A 63 2.47 -7.42 17.91
N GLY A 64 1.79 -6.52 17.18
CA GLY A 64 0.34 -6.50 16.99
C GLY A 64 -0.23 -7.53 16.01
N ARG A 65 0.55 -8.56 15.64
CA ARG A 65 0.17 -9.56 14.63
C ARG A 65 -1.00 -10.47 15.03
N LEU A 66 -1.50 -10.40 16.27
CA LEU A 66 -2.70 -11.14 16.70
C LEU A 66 -3.93 -10.78 15.84
N PHE A 67 -4.03 -9.52 15.40
CA PHE A 67 -5.16 -9.00 14.63
C PHE A 67 -4.97 -9.11 13.12
N TRP A 68 -4.01 -9.92 12.65
CA TRP A 68 -3.65 -10.00 11.24
C TRP A 68 -4.82 -10.27 10.29
N ASP A 69 -5.79 -11.09 10.72
CA ASP A 69 -6.96 -11.45 9.92
C ASP A 69 -8.05 -10.36 9.89
N SER A 70 -7.99 -9.36 10.79
CA SER A 70 -8.93 -8.23 10.76
C SER A 70 -8.48 -7.09 9.84
N LEU A 71 -7.37 -7.25 9.12
CA LEU A 71 -6.88 -6.26 8.16
C LEU A 71 -7.93 -5.97 7.09
N ASN A 72 -8.29 -4.71 6.97
CA ASN A 72 -9.14 -4.22 5.89
C ASN A 72 -8.25 -3.92 4.68
N VAL A 73 -8.57 -4.53 3.54
CA VAL A 73 -7.77 -4.40 2.32
C VAL A 73 -8.58 -3.66 1.27
N LYS A 74 -8.03 -2.56 0.78
CA LYS A 74 -8.56 -1.81 -0.36
C LYS A 74 -7.71 -2.11 -1.59
N ASP A 75 -8.34 -2.69 -2.60
CA ASP A 75 -7.76 -2.81 -3.94
C ASP A 75 -7.90 -1.46 -4.66
N ALA A 76 -6.76 -0.85 -4.97
CA ALA A 76 -6.62 0.39 -5.70
C ALA A 76 -5.66 0.21 -6.90
N ARG A 77 -5.52 -1.01 -7.41
CA ARG A 77 -4.64 -1.32 -8.54
C ARG A 77 -5.08 -0.65 -9.85
N ASN A 78 -6.33 -0.20 -9.93
CA ASN A 78 -6.92 0.50 -11.06
C ASN A 78 -6.76 2.04 -11.01
N ILE A 79 -6.15 2.58 -9.95
CA ILE A 79 -5.99 4.03 -9.79
C ILE A 79 -4.81 4.51 -10.63
N GLU A 80 -5.11 5.30 -11.67
CA GLU A 80 -4.13 5.76 -12.66
C GLU A 80 -4.04 7.28 -12.81
N ASN A 81 -4.83 8.05 -12.06
CA ASN A 81 -4.76 9.50 -12.10
C ASN A 81 -4.58 10.11 -10.70
N VAL A 82 -4.15 11.37 -10.71
CA VAL A 82 -3.77 12.12 -9.52
C VAL A 82 -4.93 12.35 -8.57
N ASN A 83 -6.10 12.71 -9.10
CA ASN A 83 -7.25 13.08 -8.27
C ASN A 83 -7.78 11.84 -7.54
N ASP A 84 -7.97 10.73 -8.26
CA ASP A 84 -8.42 9.48 -7.66
C ASP A 84 -7.41 8.94 -6.65
N PHE A 85 -6.11 9.16 -6.87
CA PHE A 85 -5.07 8.81 -5.91
C PHE A 85 -5.19 9.61 -4.61
N ILE A 86 -5.40 10.93 -4.70
CA ILE A 86 -5.62 11.80 -3.54
C ILE A 86 -6.89 11.38 -2.79
N ASP A 87 -7.99 11.17 -3.50
CA ASP A 87 -9.27 10.74 -2.91
C ASP A 87 -9.13 9.38 -2.22
N THR A 88 -8.37 8.46 -2.83
CA THR A 88 -8.07 7.16 -2.24
C THR A 88 -7.27 7.28 -0.93
N LEU A 89 -6.34 8.23 -0.82
CA LEU A 89 -5.62 8.47 0.44
C LEU A 89 -6.51 9.11 1.50
N HIS A 90 -7.35 10.08 1.14
CA HIS A 90 -8.34 10.65 2.07
C HIS A 90 -9.31 9.60 2.58
N GLN A 91 -9.77 8.71 1.69
CA GLN A 91 -10.59 7.57 2.07
C GLN A 91 -9.83 6.63 3.02
N HIS A 92 -8.58 6.29 2.72
CA HIS A 92 -7.76 5.46 3.61
C HIS A 92 -7.68 6.06 5.02
N ILE A 93 -7.38 7.36 5.14
CA ILE A 93 -7.30 8.05 6.44
C ILE A 93 -8.65 7.97 7.15
N THR A 94 -9.73 8.32 6.47
CA THR A 94 -11.09 8.34 7.05
C THR A 94 -11.51 6.95 7.57
N GLU A 95 -11.32 5.91 6.75
CA GLU A 95 -11.66 4.54 7.08
C GLU A 95 -10.76 3.93 8.16
N ALA A 96 -9.46 4.27 8.15
CA ALA A 96 -8.52 3.83 9.18
C ALA A 96 -8.79 4.50 10.52
N THR A 97 -9.13 5.80 10.54
CA THR A 97 -9.46 6.54 11.76
C THR A 97 -10.80 6.10 12.35
N ASN A 98 -11.82 5.88 11.52
CA ASN A 98 -13.12 5.32 11.91
C ASN A 98 -13.71 5.95 13.19
N GLY A 99 -13.72 7.29 13.27
CA GLY A 99 -14.24 8.03 14.43
C GLY A 99 -13.59 7.59 15.74
N ASP A 100 -12.25 7.58 15.76
CA ASP A 100 -11.36 7.15 16.86
C ASP A 100 -11.33 5.65 17.17
N LYS A 101 -12.16 4.84 16.51
CA LYS A 101 -12.12 3.37 16.61
C LYS A 101 -11.21 2.79 15.53
N ILE A 102 -9.90 3.05 15.67
CA ILE A 102 -8.89 2.75 14.65
C ILE A 102 -9.04 1.32 14.10
N LYS A 103 -9.06 1.20 12.77
CA LYS A 103 -9.08 -0.07 12.05
C LYS A 103 -7.74 -0.32 11.36
N PRO A 104 -7.21 -1.56 11.40
CA PRO A 104 -6.08 -1.91 10.55
C PRO A 104 -6.53 -1.87 9.08
N TYR A 105 -5.87 -1.05 8.27
CA TYR A 105 -6.25 -0.79 6.89
C TYR A 105 -5.01 -0.75 6.00
N ILE A 106 -5.11 -1.31 4.80
CA ILE A 106 -4.08 -1.23 3.77
C ILE A 106 -4.74 -0.92 2.43
N THR A 107 -4.14 -0.02 1.67
CA THR A 107 -4.53 0.26 0.28
C THR A 107 -3.41 -0.19 -0.64
N ILE A 108 -3.72 -1.02 -1.63
CA ILE A 108 -2.74 -1.61 -2.53
C ILE A 108 -2.92 -1.02 -3.93
N PHE A 109 -1.90 -0.30 -4.40
CA PHE A 109 -1.87 0.31 -5.72
C PHE A 109 -1.25 -0.62 -6.78
N SER A 110 -1.29 -0.18 -8.04
CA SER A 110 -0.73 -0.92 -9.17
C SER A 110 0.75 -1.26 -8.93
N PRO A 111 1.20 -2.50 -9.18
CA PRO A 111 2.62 -2.85 -9.06
C PRO A 111 3.49 -2.27 -10.18
N THR A 112 2.90 -1.86 -11.30
CA THR A 112 3.63 -1.39 -12.50
C THR A 112 3.54 0.12 -12.70
N HIS A 113 2.38 0.71 -12.40
CA HIS A 113 2.13 2.14 -12.54
C HIS A 113 1.75 2.77 -11.19
N ALA A 114 2.49 2.42 -10.14
CA ALA A 114 2.22 2.88 -8.79
C ALA A 114 2.39 4.42 -8.67
N PRO A 115 1.46 5.13 -8.03
CA PRO A 115 1.76 6.42 -7.43
C PRO A 115 2.93 6.28 -6.45
N LYS A 116 3.81 7.28 -6.35
CA LYS A 116 4.95 7.23 -5.44
C LYS A 116 4.67 8.06 -4.18
N ILE A 117 4.63 7.38 -3.04
CA ILE A 117 4.54 8.01 -1.72
C ILE A 117 5.96 8.16 -1.18
N TYR A 118 6.36 9.38 -0.85
CA TYR A 118 7.69 9.68 -0.31
C TYR A 118 7.69 9.79 1.21
N ASN A 119 6.53 10.07 1.81
CA ASN A 119 6.36 10.07 3.25
C ASN A 119 6.71 8.71 3.86
N ASN A 120 7.34 8.75 5.03
CA ASN A 120 7.49 7.55 5.87
C ASN A 120 6.13 7.07 6.42
N GLN A 121 5.24 8.02 6.75
CA GLN A 121 3.86 7.79 7.16
C GLN A 121 2.95 8.86 6.56
N ILE A 122 1.72 8.49 6.19
CA ILE A 122 0.76 9.41 5.55
C ILE A 122 0.53 10.68 6.38
N ILE A 123 0.47 10.53 7.71
CA ILE A 123 0.31 11.63 8.66
C ILE A 123 1.54 11.67 9.56
N ARG A 124 2.34 12.74 9.47
CA ARG A 124 3.52 12.99 10.32
C ARG A 124 3.70 14.47 10.60
N TYR A 125 4.38 14.78 11.69
CA TYR A 125 4.85 16.15 11.92
C TYR A 125 6.08 16.44 11.06
N ALA A 126 6.23 17.69 10.65
CA ALA A 126 7.44 18.17 9.97
C ALA A 126 8.67 18.08 10.89
N GLY A 127 9.85 18.19 10.29
CA GLY A 127 11.15 18.18 10.95
C GLY A 127 12.01 19.34 10.48
N TYR A 128 12.35 20.25 11.39
CA TYR A 128 13.23 21.38 11.10
C TYR A 128 14.59 21.21 11.75
N GLU A 129 15.57 22.03 11.36
CA GLU A 129 16.95 21.88 11.83
C GLU A 129 17.07 21.89 13.36
N HIS A 130 16.24 22.72 14.01
CA HIS A 130 16.26 22.97 15.45
C HIS A 130 14.89 22.78 16.13
N ALA A 131 13.92 22.13 15.47
CA ALA A 131 12.57 21.93 16.02
C ALA A 131 11.84 20.73 15.40
N ASP A 132 10.79 20.28 16.07
CA ASP A 132 9.88 19.20 15.65
C ASP A 132 10.58 17.84 15.41
N ASP A 133 10.13 17.01 14.47
CA ASP A 133 10.55 15.61 14.32
C ASP A 133 11.87 15.46 13.53
N PRO A 134 13.02 15.11 14.16
CA PRO A 134 14.29 15.03 13.44
C PRO A 134 14.31 13.96 12.35
N SER A 135 13.44 12.94 12.43
CA SER A 135 13.36 11.87 11.44
C SER A 135 12.72 12.32 10.11
N GLU A 136 12.02 13.44 10.12
CA GLU A 136 11.31 13.98 8.96
C GLU A 136 12.02 15.19 8.32
N LYS A 137 13.28 15.48 8.71
CA LYS A 137 14.07 16.61 8.15
C LYS A 137 14.19 16.56 6.64
N GLU A 138 14.49 15.40 6.07
CA GLU A 138 14.68 15.26 4.62
C GLU A 138 13.38 15.46 3.85
N ILE A 139 12.29 14.85 4.32
CA ILE A 139 10.96 14.98 3.72
C ILE A 139 10.46 16.42 3.86
N THR A 140 10.71 17.09 4.99
CA THR A 140 10.35 18.50 5.20
C THR A 140 11.09 19.43 4.25
N ARG A 141 12.41 19.26 4.07
CA ARG A 141 13.18 20.05 3.09
C ARG A 141 12.69 19.82 1.66
N LEU A 142 12.33 18.58 1.32
CA LEU A 142 11.73 18.25 0.03
C LEU A 142 10.39 18.98 -0.14
N ALA A 143 9.55 19.02 0.89
CA ALA A 143 8.28 19.74 0.87
C ALA A 143 8.47 21.24 0.58
N GLU A 144 9.36 21.88 1.34
CA GLU A 144 9.67 23.30 1.21
C GLU A 144 10.23 23.63 -0.17
N HIS A 145 11.12 22.77 -0.69
CA HIS A 145 11.65 22.89 -2.05
C HIS A 145 10.55 22.86 -3.13
N LEU A 146 9.49 22.09 -2.92
CA LEU A 146 8.34 22.00 -3.83
C LEU A 146 7.31 23.11 -3.62
N GLY A 147 7.53 24.00 -2.65
CA GLY A 147 6.69 25.16 -2.38
C GLY A 147 5.65 24.97 -1.29
N TRP A 148 5.69 23.86 -0.53
CA TRP A 148 4.92 23.76 0.72
C TRP A 148 5.45 24.77 1.74
N GLN A 149 4.56 25.42 2.48
CA GLN A 149 4.93 26.37 3.54
C GLN A 149 4.37 25.85 4.87
N GLY A 150 5.26 25.58 5.82
CA GLY A 150 4.96 24.84 7.06
C GLY A 150 4.13 25.54 8.13
N LYS A 151 3.10 26.29 7.72
CA LYS A 151 2.12 26.90 8.64
C LYS A 151 1.30 25.83 9.39
N ALA A 152 1.04 24.69 8.75
CA ALA A 152 0.50 23.50 9.39
C ALA A 152 1.66 22.57 9.72
N LYS A 153 1.84 22.20 11.00
CA LYS A 153 2.96 21.34 11.43
C LYS A 153 2.88 19.90 10.91
N VAL A 154 1.79 19.54 10.23
CA VAL A 154 1.54 18.20 9.70
C VAL A 154 1.89 18.17 8.22
N LEU A 155 2.67 17.16 7.82
CA LEU A 155 3.25 17.01 6.51
C LEU A 155 2.63 15.82 5.76
N ILE A 156 2.04 16.09 4.61
CA ILE A 156 1.56 15.09 3.65
C ILE A 156 2.19 15.44 2.29
N LEU A 157 3.15 14.64 1.80
CA LEU A 157 3.76 14.79 0.47
C LEU A 157 3.43 13.60 -0.42
N MET A 158 2.84 13.92 -1.56
CA MET A 158 2.40 12.94 -2.55
C MET A 158 2.99 13.30 -3.91
N PHE A 159 3.52 12.31 -4.62
CA PHE A 159 3.97 12.50 -5.99
C PHE A 159 3.28 11.52 -6.92
N TYR A 160 2.58 12.06 -7.91
CA TYR A 160 2.27 11.34 -9.13
C TYR A 160 3.37 11.64 -10.16
N HIS A 161 3.58 10.76 -11.15
CA HIS A 161 4.59 10.95 -12.22
C HIS A 161 4.33 12.18 -13.13
N LEU A 162 3.42 13.08 -12.73
CA LEU A 162 3.20 14.39 -13.29
C LEU A 162 2.87 15.36 -12.15
N PHE A 163 3.73 16.37 -11.97
CA PHE A 163 3.51 17.63 -11.26
C PHE A 163 2.26 17.77 -10.38
N ILE A 164 2.46 17.98 -9.08
CA ILE A 164 1.53 18.79 -8.27
C ILE A 164 2.27 20.05 -7.80
N LYS A 165 2.27 21.05 -8.68
CA LYS A 165 2.31 22.47 -8.32
C LYS A 165 0.91 22.85 -7.82
N CYS A 166 0.45 22.29 -6.70
CA CYS A 166 -0.86 22.62 -6.15
C CYS A 166 -0.95 22.36 -4.64
N LEU A 167 -0.11 23.05 -3.87
CA LEU A 167 -0.33 23.33 -2.45
C LEU A 167 -0.43 24.84 -2.22
N ARG A 168 -1.13 25.53 -3.13
CA ARG A 168 -1.71 26.85 -2.87
C ARG A 168 -3.21 26.67 -2.75
N THR A 169 -3.73 27.18 -1.63
CA THR A 169 -5.16 27.28 -1.25
C THR A 169 -5.86 25.97 -0.91
N LEU A 170 -5.64 25.49 0.31
CA LEU A 170 -6.68 25.29 1.33
C LEU A 170 -6.15 25.81 2.67
#